data_AF-A0AAU3RV95-F1
#
_entry.id   AF-A0AAU3RV95-F1
#
_cell.length_a   1.000
_cell.length_b   1.000
_cell.length_c   1.000
_cell.angle_alpha   90.00
_cell.angle_beta   90.00
_cell.angle_gamma   90.00
#
_symmetry.space_group_name_H-M   'P 1'
#
loop_
_entity.id
_entity.type
_entity.pdbx_description
1 polymer ?
#
loop_
_entity_poly.entity_id
_entity_poly.type
_entity_poly.pdbx_seq_one_letter_code
_entity_poly.pdbx_strand_id
1 'polypeptide(L)' 'MPSSWSLPEPTLAAASEKPKLPPGYAAEPKWDDFRALASHGRQGRVRLRSRSGGTLADTFAEIVRAAAHLPQGTVFDRVT' A
#
# COMPACT_ATOMS: atom_id res chain seq x y z
N MET A 1 16.42 -15.60 -16.69
CA MET A 1 15.66 -15.87 -15.44
C MET A 1 14.55 -14.82 -15.34
N PRO A 2 13.26 -15.16 -15.31
CA PRO A 2 12.27 -14.16 -14.97
C PRO A 2 12.52 -13.76 -13.51
N SER A 3 12.92 -12.52 -13.25
CA SER A 3 13.01 -12.00 -11.89
C SER A 3 11.63 -12.10 -11.26
N SER A 4 11.48 -12.92 -10.22
CA SER A 4 10.26 -13.04 -9.44
C SER A 4 10.07 -11.76 -8.63
N TRP A 5 9.56 -10.72 -9.27
CA TRP A 5 9.21 -9.49 -8.59
C TRP A 5 8.09 -9.78 -7.58
N SER A 6 8.32 -9.43 -6.31
CA SER A 6 7.36 -9.54 -5.22
C SER A 6 7.04 -8.17 -4.63
N LEU A 7 5.84 -8.04 -4.08
CA LEU A 7 5.46 -6.86 -3.30
C LEU A 7 6.40 -6.73 -2.09
N PRO A 8 7.03 -5.55 -1.86
CA PRO A 8 7.84 -5.32 -0.68
C PRO A 8 6.99 -5.31 0.60
N GLU A 9 7.63 -5.47 1.74
CA GLU A 9 6.96 -5.28 3.04
C GLU A 9 6.75 -3.78 3.34
N PRO A 10 5.63 -3.38 3.97
CA PRO A 10 5.36 -1.98 4.26
C PRO A 10 6.38 -1.35 5.22
N THR A 11 6.81 -0.11 4.95
CA THR A 11 7.75 0.62 5.81
C THR A 11 7.08 1.08 7.11
N LEU A 12 7.71 0.84 8.27
CA LEU A 12 7.17 1.22 9.57
C LEU A 12 7.70 2.57 10.04
N ALA A 13 6.82 3.40 10.61
CA ALA A 13 7.21 4.62 11.29
C ALA A 13 7.68 4.30 12.72
N ALA A 14 8.72 4.99 13.19
CA ALA A 14 9.12 4.96 14.59
C ALA A 14 8.13 5.78 15.44
N ALA A 15 7.74 5.23 16.58
CA ALA A 15 6.85 5.93 17.51
C ALA A 15 7.56 7.12 18.17
N SER A 16 6.83 8.22 18.35
CA SER A 16 7.29 9.41 19.09
C SER A 16 6.11 10.06 19.82
N GLU A 17 6.29 10.37 21.10
CA GLU A 17 5.27 11.04 21.92
C GLU A 17 5.09 12.52 21.54
N LYS A 18 6.13 13.14 20.97
CA LYS A 18 6.16 14.56 20.62
C LYS A 18 6.63 14.71 19.18
N PRO A 19 5.73 14.47 18.20
CA PRO A 19 6.09 14.61 16.79
C PRO A 19 6.55 16.05 16.52
N LYS A 20 7.66 16.18 15.80
CA LYS A 20 8.18 17.45 15.29
C LYS A 20 8.13 17.40 13.78
N LEU A 21 7.91 18.54 13.14
CA LEU A 21 7.99 18.68 11.69
C LEU A 21 9.11 19.69 11.34
N PRO A 22 10.37 19.23 11.26
CA PRO A 22 11.46 20.09 10.84
C PRO A 22 11.28 20.59 9.40
N PRO A 23 11.92 21.69 9.01
CA PRO A 23 11.99 22.10 7.60
C PRO A 23 12.51 20.95 6.72
N GLY A 24 11.88 20.76 5.55
CA GLY A 24 12.22 19.67 4.61
C GLY A 24 11.48 18.35 4.83
N TYR A 25 10.59 18.27 5.83
CA TYR A 25 9.73 17.11 6.07
C TYR A 25 8.28 17.40 5.65
N ALA A 26 7.59 16.36 5.18
CA ALA A 26 6.15 16.40 4.95
C ALA A 26 5.40 15.75 6.12
N ALA A 27 4.24 16.31 6.47
CA ALA A 27 3.32 15.71 7.44
C ALA A 27 2.13 15.10 6.71
N GLU A 28 1.78 13.88 7.09
CA GLU A 28 0.55 13.21 6.66
C GLU A 28 -0.25 12.84 7.90
N PRO A 29 -1.58 13.03 7.91
CA PRO A 29 -2.43 12.55 8.99
C PRO A 29 -2.27 11.04 9.19
N LYS A 30 -2.24 10.61 10.46
CA LYS A 30 -2.34 9.19 10.81
C LYS A 30 -3.81 8.81 10.87
N TRP A 31 -4.23 7.93 9.97
CA TRP A 31 -5.54 7.28 9.98
C TRP A 31 -5.44 5.96 10.76
N ASP A 32 -6.47 5.65 11.55
CA ASP A 32 -6.58 4.37 12.27
C ASP A 32 -7.32 3.35 11.40
N ASP A 33 -6.62 2.90 10.36
CA ASP A 33 -7.16 2.12 9.24
C ASP A 33 -6.55 0.72 9.12
N PHE A 34 -6.89 0.02 8.03
CA PHE A 34 -6.17 -1.16 7.60
C PHE A 34 -4.97 -0.78 6.74
N ARG A 35 -3.77 -1.13 7.21
CA ARG A 35 -2.59 -1.04 6.36
C ARG A 35 -2.61 -2.12 5.27
N ALA A 36 -2.69 -1.68 4.02
CA ALA A 36 -2.69 -2.53 2.85
C ALA A 36 -1.78 -2.01 1.74
N LEU A 37 -1.32 -2.92 0.89
CA LEU A 37 -0.60 -2.68 -0.35
C LEU A 37 -1.49 -3.06 -1.53
N ALA A 38 -1.73 -2.13 -2.44
CA ALA A 38 -2.33 -2.42 -3.74
C ALA A 38 -1.24 -2.51 -4.81
N SER A 39 -1.31 -3.50 -5.69
CA SER A 39 -0.49 -3.53 -6.90
C SER A 39 -1.34 -3.73 -8.14
N HIS A 40 -1.02 -2.97 -9.18
CA HIS A 40 -1.47 -3.23 -10.54
C HIS A 40 -0.32 -3.92 -11.28
N GLY A 41 -0.34 -5.25 -11.26
CA GLY A 41 0.72 -6.08 -11.83
C GLY A 41 0.69 -6.14 -13.36
N ARG A 42 1.72 -6.79 -13.92
CA ARG A 42 1.75 -7.16 -15.35
C ARG A 42 0.50 -7.99 -15.70
N GLN A 43 0.03 -7.84 -16.94
CA GLN A 43 -1.20 -8.48 -17.45
C GLN A 43 -2.50 -7.97 -16.79
N GLY A 44 -2.48 -6.80 -16.14
CA GLY A 44 -3.70 -6.17 -15.61
C GLY A 44 -4.18 -6.73 -14.27
N ARG A 45 -3.41 -7.62 -13.62
CA ARG A 45 -3.85 -8.26 -12.37
C ARG A 45 -3.67 -7.31 -11.20
N VAL A 46 -4.77 -6.99 -10.51
CA VAL A 46 -4.75 -6.26 -9.24
C VAL A 46 -4.62 -7.22 -8.06
N ARG A 47 -3.83 -6.82 -7.05
CA ARG A 47 -3.73 -7.51 -5.76
C ARG A 47 -3.88 -6.49 -4.64
N LEU A 48 -4.59 -6.87 -3.57
CA LEU A 48 -4.69 -6.09 -2.34
C LEU A 48 -4.25 -6.97 -1.17
N ARG A 49 -3.20 -6.57 -0.46
CA ARG A 49 -2.53 -7.37 0.58
C ARG A 49 -2.45 -6.60 1.89
N SER A 50 -2.82 -7.21 3.00
CA SER A 50 -2.65 -6.65 4.34
C SER A 50 -1.17 -6.56 4.73
N ARG A 51 -0.87 -5.84 5.81
CA ARG A 51 0.46 -5.84 6.43
C ARG A 51 0.96 -7.25 6.81
N SER A 52 0.09 -8.16 7.21
CA SER A 52 0.47 -9.54 7.57
C SER A 52 0.60 -10.48 6.36
N GLY A 53 0.42 -9.96 5.14
CA GLY A 53 0.56 -10.72 3.90
C GLY A 53 -0.72 -11.40 3.40
N GLY A 54 -1.82 -11.33 4.15
CA GLY A 54 -3.12 -11.87 3.75
C GLY A 54 -3.77 -11.07 2.63
N THR A 55 -4.59 -11.71 1.80
CA THR A 55 -5.41 -10.99 0.80
C THR A 55 -6.56 -10.25 1.47
N LEU A 56 -6.86 -9.05 1.00
CA LEU A 56 -8.03 -8.26 1.43
C LEU A 56 -9.02 -8.00 0.27
N ALA A 57 -8.80 -8.64 -0.88
CA ALA A 57 -9.55 -8.35 -2.10
C ALA A 57 -11.07 -8.57 -1.95
N ASP A 58 -11.46 -9.63 -1.24
CA ASP A 58 -12.89 -9.95 -1.05
C ASP A 58 -13.55 -9.02 -0.04
N THR A 59 -12.80 -8.53 0.94
CA THR A 59 -13.28 -7.58 1.95
C THR A 59 -13.46 -6.17 1.37
N PHE A 60 -12.56 -5.74 0.48
CA PHE A 60 -12.54 -4.38 -0.10
C PHE A 60 -12.52 -4.44 -1.64
N ALA A 61 -13.57 -4.99 -2.24
CA ALA A 61 -13.65 -5.17 -3.69
C ALA A 61 -13.66 -3.83 -4.45
N GLU A 62 -14.19 -2.77 -3.85
CA GLU A 62 -14.18 -1.39 -4.37
C GLU A 62 -12.77 -0.84 -4.53
N ILE A 63 -11.89 -1.16 -3.59
CA ILE A 63 -10.49 -0.77 -3.64
C ILE A 63 -9.77 -1.49 -4.79
N VAL A 64 -10.05 -2.78 -4.99
CA VAL A 64 -9.50 -3.55 -6.13
C VAL A 64 -9.93 -2.92 -7.46
N ARG A 65 -11.21 -2.54 -7.59
CA ARG A 65 -11.71 -1.84 -8.79
C ARG A 65 -11.04 -0.48 -8.98
N ALA A 66 -10.85 0.30 -7.91
CA ALA A 66 -10.16 1.58 -8.00
C ALA A 66 -8.70 1.41 -8.44
N ALA A 67 -7.97 0.46 -7.84
CA ALA A 67 -6.56 0.20 -8.16
C ALA A 67 -6.32 -0.27 -9.60
N ALA A 68 -7.33 -0.85 -10.26
CA ALA A 68 -7.24 -1.19 -11.69
C ALA A 68 -7.08 0.03 -12.62
N HIS A 69 -7.41 1.23 -12.14
CA HIS A 69 -7.23 2.48 -12.88
C HIS A 69 -5.82 3.07 -12.75
N LEU A 70 -4.99 2.53 -11.86
CA LEU A 70 -3.58 2.94 -11.76
C LEU A 70 -2.80 2.48 -13.01
N PRO A 71 -1.66 3.09 -13.33
CA PRO A 71 -0.77 2.56 -14.35
C PRO A 71 -0.31 1.12 -14.03
N GLN A 72 -0.12 0.29 -15.07
CA GLN A 72 0.48 -1.04 -14.87
C GLN A 72 1.91 -0.90 -14.34
N GLY A 73 2.26 -1.76 -13.39
CA GLY A 73 3.53 -1.72 -12.66
C GLY A 73 3.49 -0.84 -11.41
N THR A 74 2.37 -0.16 -11.11
CA THR A 74 2.24 0.64 -9.89
C THR A 74 2.03 -0.25 -8.67
N VAL A 75 2.71 0.11 -7.58
CA VAL A 75 2.40 -0.31 -6.21
C VAL A 75 2.03 0.93 -5.42
N PHE A 76 0.96 0.84 -4.66
CA PHE A 76 0.48 1.89 -3.78
C PHE A 76 0.51 1.35 -2.34
N ASP A 77 1.22 2.05 -1.45
CA ASP A 77 1.29 1.75 -0.01
C ASP A 77 0.38 2.71 0.76
N ARG A 78 -0.40 2.14 1.67
CA ARG A 78 -1.61 2.70 2.32
C ARG A 78 -2.83 2.59 1.43
N VAL A 79 -3.88 1.89 1.89
CA VAL A 79 -5.15 1.82 1.17
C VAL A 79 -6.30 1.68 2.16
N THR A 80 -6.73 2.80 2.74
CA THR A 80 -8.11 3.14 3.16
C THR A 80 -8.10 4.54 3.76
#